data_AF-A0A8J8JTN4-F1
#
_entry.id   AF-A0A8J8JTN4-F1
#
_cell.length_a   1.000
_cell.length_b   1.000
_cell.length_c   1.000
_cell.angle_alpha   90.00
_cell.angle_beta   90.00
_cell.angle_gamma   90.00
#
_symmetry.space_group_name_H-M   'P 1'
#
loop_
_entity.id
_entity.type
_entity.pdbx_description
1 polymer ?
#
loop_
_entity_poly.entity_id
_entity_poly.type
_entity_poly.pdbx_seq_one_letter_code
_entity_poly.pdbx_strand_id
1 'polypeptide(L)'
;MVYEKFKNEVERILEEKSRPVTWNEIKESSTKLKQKAPYHVYVQKLQGDIGLVRFKHEQRTVWALRKWFEDGKFTEFLPDKVRLTILSVKKEYAIAANEYWELKRIYPLEAGSGLHRWDVIKADVAEFFPEEDRRPESMKLKGDGMEYLRSIESDEERIRVTEKIVESGEFLHTDAWKGKTLGLTKPRFRCFYFYDTKCQFFCDQSVCVGHDTAVEEGGESIEIKGDRVYFVLEVAEQAQSEFIWAKKQVEWRITSVISLTDPRQRRLL
;
A
#
# COMPACT_ATOMS: atom_id res chain seq x y z
N MET A 1 -2.47 19.17 14.28
CA MET A 1 -1.00 19.34 14.20
C MET A 1 -0.62 19.14 12.75
N VAL A 2 0.31 19.95 12.20
CA VAL A 2 0.81 19.76 10.82
C VAL A 2 1.66 18.49 10.74
N TYR A 3 1.64 17.83 9.58
CA TYR A 3 2.31 16.54 9.35
C TYR A 3 3.78 16.52 9.80
N GLU A 4 4.61 17.51 9.45
CA GLU A 4 6.03 17.51 9.83
C GLU A 4 6.25 17.49 11.35
N LYS A 5 5.46 18.26 12.10
CA LYS A 5 5.53 18.23 13.57
C LYS A 5 5.06 16.89 14.13
N PHE A 6 4.12 16.24 13.46
CA PHE A 6 3.62 14.92 13.84
C PHE A 6 4.67 13.85 13.59
N LYS A 7 5.29 13.84 12.41
CA LYS A 7 6.38 12.94 12.03
C LYS A 7 7.54 13.01 13.00
N ASN A 8 8.10 14.21 13.20
CA ASN A 8 9.29 14.38 14.03
C ASN A 8 9.01 13.99 15.50
N GLU A 9 7.78 14.19 15.97
CA GLU A 9 7.41 13.78 17.32
C GLU A 9 7.28 12.25 17.47
N VAL A 10 6.68 11.58 16.47
CA VAL A 10 6.58 10.11 16.47
C VAL A 10 7.95 9.47 16.34
N GLU A 11 8.78 9.96 15.42
CA GLU A 11 10.15 9.48 15.21
C GLU A 11 11.01 9.65 16.47
N ARG A 12 11.03 10.85 17.06
CA ARG A 12 11.73 11.13 18.32
C ARG A 12 11.36 10.13 19.41
N ILE A 13 10.07 9.85 19.59
CA ILE A 13 9.61 8.95 20.65
C ILE A 13 10.00 7.50 20.36
N LEU A 14 9.90 7.06 19.11
CA LEU A 14 10.34 5.72 18.72
C LEU A 14 11.85 5.56 18.98
N GLU A 15 12.65 6.55 18.60
CA GLU A 15 14.10 6.55 18.86
C GLU A 15 14.43 6.56 20.35
N GLU A 16 13.79 7.43 21.14
CA GLU A 16 13.98 7.50 22.59
C GLU A 16 13.60 6.20 23.31
N LYS A 17 12.50 5.56 22.90
CA LYS A 17 12.08 4.29 23.48
C LYS A 17 12.97 3.13 23.03
N SER A 18 13.55 3.22 21.83
CA SER A 18 14.46 2.22 21.26
C SER A 18 13.88 0.80 21.28
N ARG A 19 12.55 0.68 21.16
CA ARG A 19 11.82 -0.59 21.08
C ARG A 19 10.46 -0.40 20.39
N PRO A 20 9.84 -1.48 19.88
CA PRO A 20 8.47 -1.43 19.41
C PRO A 20 7.52 -1.03 20.54
N VAL A 21 6.58 -0.13 20.22
CA VAL A 21 5.66 0.49 21.18
C VAL A 21 4.25 0.59 20.60
N THR A 22 3.25 0.56 21.46
CA THR A 22 1.86 0.81 21.09
C THR A 22 1.61 2.30 20.85
N TRP A 23 0.49 2.62 20.17
CA TRP A 23 0.07 4.02 20.00
C TRP A 23 -0.16 4.74 21.35
N ASN A 24 -0.65 4.02 22.36
CA ASN A 24 -0.87 4.57 23.69
C ASN A 24 0.44 4.98 24.35
N GLU A 25 1.48 4.14 24.27
CA GLU A 25 2.81 4.47 24.78
C GLU A 25 3.44 5.67 24.04
N ILE A 26 3.25 5.76 22.72
CA ILE A 26 3.69 6.93 21.94
C ILE A 26 2.98 8.19 22.44
N LYS A 27 1.67 8.12 22.66
CA LYS A 27 0.87 9.24 23.14
C LYS A 27 1.26 9.66 24.56
N GLU A 28 1.43 8.71 25.48
CA GLU A 28 1.85 8.97 26.87
C GLU A 28 3.23 9.63 26.94
N SER A 29 4.09 9.32 25.98
CA SER A 29 5.44 9.89 25.86
C SER A 29 5.48 11.22 25.11
N SER A 30 4.32 11.76 24.72
CA SER A 30 4.21 13.04 24.01
C SER A 30 3.31 14.03 24.76
N THR A 31 3.80 15.26 24.91
CA THR A 31 2.95 16.40 25.33
C THR A 31 2.17 17.02 24.16
N LYS A 32 2.51 16.64 22.93
CA LYS A 32 1.98 17.24 21.70
C LYS A 32 0.90 16.40 21.04
N LEU A 33 1.00 15.07 21.12
CA LEU A 33 0.04 14.13 20.52
C LEU A 33 -1.19 13.99 21.41
N LYS A 34 -2.35 14.48 20.96
CA LYS A 34 -3.61 14.44 21.73
C LYS A 34 -4.64 13.46 21.18
N GLN A 35 -4.49 13.03 19.93
CA GLN A 35 -5.46 12.19 19.25
C GLN A 35 -5.55 10.77 19.84
N LYS A 36 -6.75 10.18 19.78
CA LYS A 36 -7.02 8.82 20.26
C LYS A 36 -6.35 7.75 19.38
N ALA A 37 -6.26 7.99 18.08
CA ALA A 37 -5.59 7.13 17.11
C ALA A 37 -4.93 8.02 16.06
N PRO A 38 -3.84 7.56 15.41
CA PRO A 38 -3.20 8.31 14.35
C PRO A 38 -4.09 8.32 13.10
N TYR A 39 -4.05 9.41 12.35
CA TYR A 39 -4.78 9.50 11.09
C TYR A 39 -4.16 8.59 10.04
N HIS A 40 -4.98 7.81 9.32
CA HIS A 40 -4.51 6.78 8.39
C HIS A 40 -3.56 7.32 7.32
N VAL A 41 -3.88 8.48 6.72
CA VAL A 41 -3.04 9.13 5.71
C VAL A 41 -1.68 9.50 6.28
N TYR A 42 -1.63 9.95 7.54
CA TYR A 42 -0.35 10.25 8.19
C TYR A 42 0.46 8.99 8.45
N VAL A 43 -0.20 7.89 8.82
CA VAL A 43 0.46 6.58 9.00
C VAL A 43 1.10 6.11 7.69
N GLN A 44 0.34 6.13 6.59
CA GLN A 44 0.87 5.76 5.28
C GLN A 44 2.06 6.65 4.88
N LYS A 45 1.98 7.95 5.15
CA LYS A 45 3.09 8.86 4.90
C LYS A 45 4.30 8.56 5.79
N LEU A 46 4.12 8.20 7.06
CA LEU A 46 5.22 7.81 7.96
C LEU A 46 5.89 6.49 7.56
N GLN A 47 5.15 5.54 6.99
CA GLN A 47 5.74 4.32 6.42
C GLN A 47 6.79 4.68 5.37
N GLY A 48 6.48 5.72 4.59
CA GLY A 48 7.42 6.25 3.64
C GLY A 48 8.54 7.08 4.26
N ASP A 49 8.19 8.16 4.94
CA ASP A 49 9.15 9.17 5.38
C ASP A 49 10.18 8.64 6.39
N ILE A 50 9.76 7.78 7.33
CA ILE A 50 10.61 7.31 8.44
C ILE A 50 10.73 5.78 8.50
N GLY A 51 10.21 5.08 7.49
CA GLY A 51 10.17 3.61 7.52
C GLY A 51 9.31 3.06 8.65
N LEU A 52 8.19 3.73 9.00
CA LEU A 52 7.31 3.25 10.07
C LEU A 52 6.74 1.88 9.73
N VAL A 53 6.87 0.93 10.63
CA VAL A 53 6.31 -0.43 10.51
C VAL A 53 5.21 -0.59 11.54
N ARG A 54 4.05 -1.09 11.10
CA ARG A 54 2.93 -1.46 11.96
C ARG A 54 2.67 -2.95 11.86
N PHE A 55 2.57 -3.62 13.00
CA PHE A 55 2.30 -5.06 13.05
C PHE A 55 1.61 -5.46 14.35
N LYS A 56 1.05 -6.68 14.39
CA LYS A 56 0.50 -7.27 15.62
C LYS A 56 1.59 -7.98 16.39
N HIS A 57 1.64 -7.69 17.69
CA HIS A 57 2.43 -8.43 18.67
C HIS A 57 1.59 -8.59 19.94
N GLU A 58 1.44 -9.82 20.45
CA GLU A 58 0.61 -10.13 21.65
C GLU A 58 -0.81 -9.50 21.62
N GLN A 59 -1.50 -9.62 20.48
CA GLN A 59 -2.84 -9.03 20.25
C GLN A 59 -2.90 -7.49 20.26
N ARG A 60 -1.75 -6.80 20.34
CA ARG A 60 -1.65 -5.34 20.28
C ARG A 60 -1.02 -4.90 18.98
N THR A 61 -1.47 -3.77 18.47
CA THR A 61 -0.81 -3.09 17.35
C THR A 61 0.38 -2.31 17.89
N VAL A 62 1.56 -2.67 17.41
CA VAL A 62 2.83 -2.01 17.76
C VAL A 62 3.42 -1.31 16.54
N TRP A 63 4.23 -0.30 16.83
CA TRP A 63 4.88 0.58 15.88
C TRP A 63 6.39 0.52 16.10
N ALA A 64 7.13 0.41 15.01
CA ALA A 64 8.59 0.30 15.02
C ALA A 64 9.20 1.01 13.81
N LEU A 65 10.51 1.21 13.81
CA LEU A 65 11.24 1.73 12.67
C LEU A 65 11.85 0.58 11.87
N ARG A 66 11.72 0.63 10.53
CA ARG A 66 12.25 -0.38 9.61
C ARG A 66 13.73 -0.67 9.84
N LYS A 67 14.53 0.39 10.06
CA LYS A 67 15.97 0.30 10.32
C LYS A 67 16.32 -0.66 11.46
N TRP A 68 15.44 -0.83 12.46
CA TRP A 68 15.69 -1.77 13.55
C TRP A 68 15.67 -3.22 13.08
N PHE A 69 14.76 -3.59 12.18
CA PHE A 69 14.69 -4.94 11.63
C PHE A 69 15.83 -5.19 10.63
N GLU A 70 16.22 -4.17 9.87
CA GLU A 70 17.39 -4.23 8.98
C GLU A 70 18.69 -4.40 9.78
N ASP A 71 18.76 -3.87 11.00
CA ASP A 71 19.84 -4.11 11.97
C ASP A 71 19.71 -5.46 12.71
N GLY A 72 18.72 -6.31 12.36
CA GLY A 72 18.47 -7.60 12.99
C GLY A 72 17.82 -7.55 14.37
N LYS A 73 17.21 -6.42 14.76
CA LYS A 73 16.52 -6.24 16.05
C LYS A 73 15.02 -6.49 15.92
N PHE A 74 14.43 -7.09 16.96
CA PHE A 74 12.98 -7.29 17.10
C PHE A 74 12.33 -8.14 16.01
N THR A 75 13.12 -8.86 15.21
CA THR A 75 12.61 -9.75 14.16
C THR A 75 11.71 -10.84 14.73
N GLU A 76 11.97 -11.25 15.97
CA GLU A 76 11.17 -12.19 16.76
C GLU A 76 9.76 -11.68 17.11
N PHE A 77 9.50 -10.38 16.97
CA PHE A 77 8.17 -9.80 17.20
C PHE A 77 7.33 -9.72 15.93
N LEU A 78 7.94 -9.87 14.74
CA LEU A 78 7.24 -9.81 13.48
C LEU A 78 6.26 -10.99 13.36
N PRO A 79 5.08 -10.78 12.74
CA PRO A 79 4.09 -11.82 12.62
C PRO A 79 4.58 -12.92 11.67
N ASP A 80 4.36 -14.16 12.08
CA ASP A 80 4.61 -15.36 11.28
C ASP A 80 3.52 -15.60 10.23
N LYS A 81 2.33 -15.03 10.45
CA LYS A 81 1.18 -15.10 9.54
C LYS A 81 0.58 -13.73 9.28
N VAL A 82 0.16 -13.50 8.03
CA VAL A 82 -0.54 -12.29 7.60
C VAL A 82 -1.85 -12.64 6.92
N ARG A 83 -2.84 -11.76 7.07
CA ARG A 83 -4.07 -11.80 6.29
C ARG A 83 -3.99 -10.78 5.17
N LEU A 84 -4.27 -11.21 3.94
CA LEU A 84 -4.12 -10.42 2.73
C LEU A 84 -5.39 -10.47 1.89
N THR A 85 -5.79 -9.34 1.34
CA THR A 85 -6.82 -9.24 0.29
C THR A 85 -6.14 -8.95 -1.04
N ILE A 86 -6.27 -9.84 -2.02
CA ILE A 86 -5.63 -9.72 -3.33
C ILE A 86 -6.31 -8.63 -4.15
N LEU A 87 -5.53 -7.71 -4.70
CA LEU A 87 -6.00 -6.57 -5.52
C LEU A 87 -5.57 -6.69 -6.98
N SER A 88 -4.46 -7.36 -7.26
CA SER A 88 -3.97 -7.63 -8.60
C SER A 88 -3.02 -8.81 -8.56
N VAL A 89 -3.09 -9.67 -9.57
CA VAL A 89 -2.22 -10.83 -9.71
C VAL A 89 -1.36 -10.64 -10.96
N LYS A 90 -0.05 -10.78 -10.79
CA LYS A 90 0.94 -10.70 -11.88
C LYS A 90 1.63 -12.06 -12.03
N LYS A 91 2.52 -12.16 -13.02
CA LYS A 91 3.25 -13.40 -13.31
C LYS A 91 4.09 -13.90 -12.13
N GLU A 92 4.79 -12.99 -11.43
CA GLU A 92 5.80 -13.35 -10.41
C GLU A 92 5.43 -12.89 -8.99
N TYR A 93 4.44 -12.00 -8.87
CA TYR A 93 4.00 -11.42 -7.60
C TYR A 93 2.51 -11.08 -7.65
N ALA A 94 1.94 -10.74 -6.50
CA ALA A 94 0.63 -10.12 -6.40
C ALA A 94 0.72 -8.81 -5.61
N ILE A 95 -0.23 -7.92 -5.87
CA ILE A 95 -0.48 -6.75 -5.05
C ILE A 95 -1.67 -7.07 -4.16
N ALA A 96 -1.49 -6.91 -2.86
CA ALA A 96 -2.50 -7.17 -1.85
C ALA A 96 -2.59 -6.03 -0.84
N ALA A 97 -3.68 -6.01 -0.07
CA ALA A 97 -3.77 -5.20 1.14
C ALA A 97 -3.75 -6.09 2.38
N ASN A 98 -2.93 -5.74 3.37
CA ASN A 98 -2.92 -6.45 4.64
C ASN A 98 -4.13 -6.07 5.53
N GLU A 99 -4.21 -6.65 6.73
CA GLU A 99 -5.29 -6.36 7.70
C GLU A 99 -5.37 -4.89 8.15
N TYR A 100 -4.31 -4.13 7.89
CA TYR A 100 -4.19 -2.71 8.18
C TYR A 100 -4.48 -1.82 6.97
N TRP A 101 -4.91 -2.40 5.85
CA TRP A 101 -5.18 -1.75 4.56
C TRP A 101 -3.93 -1.13 3.91
N GLU A 102 -2.76 -1.65 4.29
CA GLU A 102 -1.48 -1.25 3.71
C GLU A 102 -1.22 -2.12 2.49
N LEU A 103 -0.83 -1.48 1.38
CA LEU A 103 -0.44 -2.18 0.17
C LEU A 103 0.81 -3.03 0.44
N LYS A 104 0.82 -4.23 -0.13
CA LYS A 104 1.91 -5.19 -0.07
C LYS A 104 2.14 -5.79 -1.45
N ARG A 105 3.41 -5.93 -1.81
CA ARG A 105 3.88 -6.77 -2.92
C ARG A 105 4.29 -8.11 -2.33
N ILE A 106 3.58 -9.16 -2.70
CA ILE A 106 3.79 -10.50 -2.16
C ILE A 106 4.35 -11.43 -3.23
N TYR A 107 5.35 -12.20 -2.86
CA TYR A 107 6.03 -13.16 -3.73
C TYR A 107 6.64 -14.30 -2.90
N PRO A 108 7.14 -15.39 -3.50
CA PRO A 108 6.94 -15.77 -4.89
C PRO A 108 5.46 -16.05 -5.16
N LEU A 109 5.00 -15.73 -6.37
CA LEU A 109 3.76 -16.29 -6.89
C LEU A 109 4.13 -17.48 -7.77
N GLU A 110 3.81 -18.69 -7.32
CA GLU A 110 4.02 -19.87 -8.15
C GLU A 110 3.13 -19.83 -9.39
N ALA A 111 3.63 -20.36 -10.50
CA ALA A 111 2.85 -20.48 -11.72
C ALA A 111 1.59 -21.32 -11.45
N GLY A 112 0.41 -20.72 -11.61
CA GLY A 112 -0.84 -21.40 -11.27
C GLY A 112 -1.22 -21.37 -9.79
N SER A 113 -0.75 -20.37 -9.03
CA SER A 113 -1.14 -20.13 -7.62
C SER A 113 -2.66 -20.13 -7.36
N GLY A 114 -3.49 -20.01 -8.40
CA GLY A 114 -4.94 -20.02 -8.31
C GLY A 114 -5.50 -18.79 -7.61
N LEU A 115 -4.66 -17.79 -7.32
CA LEU A 115 -5.08 -16.54 -6.73
C LEU A 115 -5.75 -15.66 -7.77
N HIS A 116 -6.85 -15.06 -7.36
CA HIS A 116 -7.63 -14.11 -8.13
C HIS A 116 -7.80 -12.81 -7.35
N ARG A 117 -8.04 -11.71 -8.09
CA ARG A 117 -8.45 -10.44 -7.45
C ARG A 117 -9.67 -10.71 -6.57
N TRP A 118 -9.67 -10.12 -5.38
CA TRP A 118 -10.67 -10.24 -4.33
C TRP A 118 -10.60 -11.48 -3.45
N ASP A 119 -9.66 -12.38 -3.72
CA ASP A 119 -9.35 -13.46 -2.78
C ASP A 119 -8.81 -12.89 -1.46
N VAL A 120 -9.25 -13.50 -0.38
CA VAL A 120 -8.77 -13.25 0.96
C VAL A 120 -8.03 -14.49 1.40
N ILE A 121 -6.73 -14.32 1.67
CA ILE A 121 -5.86 -15.41 2.09
C ILE A 121 -5.28 -15.13 3.47
N LYS A 122 -4.88 -16.21 4.13
CA LYS A 122 -3.97 -16.19 5.27
C LYS A 122 -2.70 -16.88 4.84
N ALA A 123 -1.56 -16.22 4.99
CA ALA A 123 -0.29 -16.72 4.49
C ALA A 123 0.80 -16.68 5.54
N ASP A 124 1.64 -17.71 5.58
CA ASP A 124 2.85 -17.73 6.39
C ASP A 124 3.92 -16.84 5.75
N VAL A 125 4.56 -16.01 6.56
CA VAL A 125 5.63 -15.09 6.14
C VAL A 125 6.95 -15.85 6.16
N ALA A 126 7.68 -15.83 5.04
CA ALA A 126 9.05 -16.32 4.95
C ALA A 126 10.04 -15.21 5.33
N GLU A 127 9.91 -14.03 4.69
CA GLU A 127 10.69 -12.84 5.01
C GLU A 127 9.78 -11.62 5.00
N PHE A 128 9.67 -10.92 6.13
CA PHE A 128 8.85 -9.72 6.24
C PHE A 128 9.50 -8.51 5.54
N PHE A 129 10.84 -8.46 5.56
CA PHE A 129 11.67 -7.47 4.86
C PHE A 129 12.72 -8.19 4.03
N PRO A 130 12.42 -8.51 2.77
CA PRO A 130 13.34 -9.26 1.94
C PRO A 130 14.62 -8.47 1.61
N GLU A 131 15.77 -9.12 1.70
CA GLU A 131 17.06 -8.45 1.42
C GLU A 131 17.24 -8.14 -0.07
N GLU A 132 16.74 -9.02 -0.93
CA GLU A 132 16.84 -8.95 -2.39
C GLU A 132 15.93 -7.88 -3.00
N ASP A 133 14.75 -7.66 -2.41
CA ASP A 133 13.81 -6.61 -2.80
C ASP A 133 13.59 -5.65 -1.63
N ARG A 134 14.35 -4.56 -1.63
CA ARG A 134 14.31 -3.54 -0.57
C ARG A 134 13.11 -2.60 -0.66
N ARG A 135 12.16 -2.81 -1.57
CA ARG A 135 10.94 -1.99 -1.61
C ARG A 135 10.17 -2.14 -0.27
N PRO A 136 9.56 -1.08 0.28
CA PRO A 136 9.02 -1.08 1.65
C PRO A 136 7.81 -1.98 1.84
N GLU A 137 7.06 -2.15 0.77
CA GLU A 137 5.87 -2.97 0.76
C GLU A 137 6.12 -4.42 0.31
N SER A 138 7.36 -4.78 -0.01
CA SER A 138 7.72 -6.13 -0.45
C SER A 138 7.79 -7.12 0.72
N MET A 139 7.27 -8.33 0.51
CA MET A 139 7.17 -9.39 1.50
C MET A 139 7.26 -10.75 0.81
N LYS A 140 8.08 -11.66 1.37
CA LYS A 140 8.13 -13.06 0.93
C LYS A 140 7.18 -13.93 1.76
N LEU A 141 6.36 -14.71 1.08
CA LEU A 141 5.49 -15.72 1.68
C LEU A 141 6.14 -17.10 1.55
N LYS A 142 5.75 -18.04 2.40
CA LYS A 142 6.09 -19.47 2.22
C LYS A 142 5.16 -20.06 1.15
N GLY A 143 5.72 -20.74 0.15
CA GLY A 143 4.96 -21.28 -0.98
C GLY A 143 3.84 -22.25 -0.58
N ASP A 144 4.09 -23.08 0.44
CA ASP A 144 3.15 -24.05 1.01
C ASP A 144 2.31 -23.50 2.18
N GLY A 145 2.57 -22.27 2.60
CA GLY A 145 1.96 -21.64 3.78
C GLY A 145 0.73 -20.79 3.48
N MET A 146 0.11 -20.92 2.30
CA MET A 146 -1.04 -20.12 1.88
C MET A 146 -2.37 -20.88 2.07
N GLU A 147 -3.27 -20.27 2.83
CA GLU A 147 -4.63 -20.73 3.09
C GLU A 147 -5.64 -19.77 2.46
N TYR A 148 -6.45 -20.26 1.52
CA TYR A 148 -7.59 -19.52 0.99
C TYR A 148 -8.72 -19.47 2.01
N LEU A 149 -9.22 -18.27 2.32
CA LEU A 149 -10.32 -18.10 3.27
C LEU A 149 -11.66 -17.92 2.56
N ARG A 150 -11.71 -17.02 1.56
CA ARG A 150 -12.91 -16.69 0.76
C ARG A 150 -12.54 -15.71 -0.36
N SER A 151 -13.46 -15.49 -1.29
CA SER A 151 -13.47 -14.36 -2.23
C SER A 151 -14.48 -13.30 -1.77
N ILE A 152 -14.18 -12.02 -2.00
CA ILE A 152 -15.13 -10.92 -1.83
C ILE A 152 -15.98 -10.80 -3.09
N GLU A 153 -17.24 -11.22 -3.03
CA GLU A 153 -18.17 -11.16 -4.17
C GLU A 153 -18.98 -9.87 -4.24
N SER A 154 -19.30 -9.27 -3.08
CA SER A 154 -20.16 -8.09 -3.01
C SER A 154 -19.44 -6.82 -3.47
N ASP A 155 -20.00 -6.11 -4.46
CA ASP A 155 -19.50 -4.80 -4.89
C ASP A 155 -19.48 -3.78 -3.75
N GLU A 156 -20.44 -3.81 -2.83
CA GLU A 156 -20.43 -2.95 -1.64
C GLU A 156 -19.24 -3.24 -0.72
N GLU A 157 -18.88 -4.51 -0.56
CA GLU A 157 -17.71 -4.89 0.20
C GLU A 157 -16.42 -4.51 -0.54
N ARG A 158 -16.32 -4.78 -1.85
CA ARG A 158 -15.18 -4.37 -2.69
C ARG A 158 -14.95 -2.86 -2.63
N ILE A 159 -16.00 -2.06 -2.71
CA ILE A 159 -15.93 -0.59 -2.58
C ILE A 159 -15.43 -0.21 -1.18
N ARG A 160 -16.01 -0.80 -0.12
CA ARG A 160 -15.59 -0.50 1.26
C ARG A 160 -14.13 -0.87 1.52
N VAL A 161 -13.64 -1.98 0.96
CA VAL A 161 -12.24 -2.38 1.06
C VAL A 161 -11.36 -1.42 0.27
N THR A 162 -11.70 -1.15 -0.99
CA THR A 162 -10.91 -0.27 -1.86
C THR A 162 -10.80 1.13 -1.26
N GLU A 163 -11.89 1.74 -0.82
CA GLU A 163 -11.90 3.09 -0.22
C GLU A 163 -11.12 3.18 1.11
N LYS A 164 -10.83 2.05 1.79
CA LYS A 164 -9.92 2.05 2.95
C LYS A 164 -8.45 2.05 2.57
N ILE A 165 -8.13 1.49 1.40
CA ILE A 165 -6.77 1.36 0.87
C ILE A 165 -6.40 2.62 0.09
N VAL A 166 -7.37 3.22 -0.62
CA VAL A 166 -7.19 4.42 -1.44
C VAL A 166 -6.46 5.52 -0.69
N GLU A 167 -5.47 6.07 -1.37
CA GLU A 167 -4.63 7.14 -0.92
C GLU A 167 -4.89 8.39 -1.78
N SER A 168 -4.67 9.53 -1.14
CA SER A 168 -4.56 10.83 -1.81
C SER A 168 -3.51 10.75 -2.92
N GLY A 169 -3.76 11.38 -4.06
CA GLY A 169 -2.82 11.52 -5.16
C GLY A 169 -1.60 12.41 -4.84
N GLU A 170 -1.45 12.89 -3.60
CA GLU A 170 -0.31 13.68 -3.12
C GLU A 170 1.05 13.04 -3.46
N PHE A 171 1.14 11.70 -3.44
CA PHE A 171 2.37 10.97 -3.78
C PHE A 171 2.78 11.10 -5.26
N LEU A 172 1.87 11.56 -6.14
CA LEU A 172 2.16 11.88 -7.54
C LEU A 172 2.69 13.31 -7.73
N HIS A 173 2.65 14.15 -6.68
CA HIS A 173 2.96 15.59 -6.77
C HIS A 173 4.08 16.04 -5.83
N THR A 174 4.35 15.28 -4.78
CA THR A 174 5.27 15.66 -3.71
C THR A 174 6.25 14.55 -3.41
N ASP A 175 7.22 14.82 -2.55
CA ASP A 175 8.18 13.84 -2.04
C ASP A 175 7.54 12.73 -1.18
N ALA A 176 6.22 12.71 -0.98
CA ALA A 176 5.52 11.63 -0.27
C ALA A 176 5.71 10.23 -0.91
N TRP A 177 6.26 10.14 -2.13
CA TRP A 177 6.66 8.87 -2.74
C TRP A 177 7.98 8.30 -2.19
N LYS A 178 8.83 9.09 -1.52
CA LYS A 178 10.21 8.71 -1.11
C LYS A 178 10.32 7.58 -0.09
N GLY A 179 9.22 6.93 0.28
CA GLY A 179 9.28 5.66 1.00
C GLY A 179 8.16 4.69 0.63
N LYS A 180 7.67 4.76 -0.61
CA LYS A 180 6.73 3.79 -1.16
C LYS A 180 6.97 3.56 -2.64
N THR A 181 6.69 2.35 -3.11
CA THR A 181 6.74 2.06 -4.56
C THR A 181 5.45 1.45 -5.10
N LEU A 182 4.42 1.34 -4.25
CA LEU A 182 3.04 1.04 -4.60
C LEU A 182 2.13 2.18 -4.19
N GLY A 183 1.12 2.48 -4.99
CA GLY A 183 0.05 3.40 -4.63
C GLY A 183 -1.29 2.91 -5.16
N LEU A 184 -2.36 3.22 -4.45
CA LEU A 184 -3.72 3.02 -4.95
C LEU A 184 -4.44 4.35 -4.86
N THR A 185 -4.81 4.92 -6.01
CA THR A 185 -5.49 6.22 -6.04
C THR A 185 -6.77 6.15 -6.84
N LYS A 186 -7.63 7.13 -6.59
CA LYS A 186 -8.90 7.29 -7.28
C LYS A 186 -8.79 8.49 -8.21
N PRO A 187 -8.84 8.32 -9.54
CA PRO A 187 -8.99 9.46 -10.43
C PRO A 187 -10.26 10.23 -10.11
N ARG A 188 -10.26 11.55 -10.37
CA ARG A 188 -11.48 12.35 -10.36
C ARG A 188 -12.48 11.71 -11.32
N PHE A 189 -13.72 11.58 -10.86
CA PHE A 189 -14.75 10.85 -11.57
C PHE A 189 -14.89 11.33 -13.02
N ARG A 190 -14.76 10.41 -13.97
CA ARG A 190 -14.79 10.63 -15.43
C ARG A 190 -13.72 11.58 -15.99
N CYS A 191 -12.70 11.92 -15.21
CA CYS A 191 -11.54 12.68 -15.69
C CYS A 191 -10.36 11.75 -15.95
N PHE A 192 -10.59 10.70 -16.74
CA PHE A 192 -9.54 9.81 -17.22
C PHE A 192 -9.86 9.28 -18.63
N TYR A 193 -8.82 9.00 -19.41
CA TYR A 193 -8.92 8.54 -20.79
C TYR A 193 -7.76 7.60 -21.11
N PHE A 194 -8.07 6.37 -21.53
CA PHE A 194 -7.09 5.39 -21.98
C PHE A 194 -6.86 5.54 -23.49
N TYR A 195 -5.59 5.52 -23.90
CA TYR A 195 -5.18 5.59 -25.30
C TYR A 195 -3.81 4.94 -25.46
N ASP A 196 -3.63 4.18 -26.55
CA ASP A 196 -2.45 3.35 -26.76
C ASP A 196 -2.11 2.56 -25.48
N THR A 197 -0.86 2.64 -25.00
CA THR A 197 -0.39 2.04 -23.74
C THR A 197 -0.35 3.05 -22.59
N LYS A 198 -1.25 4.04 -22.59
CA LYS A 198 -1.26 5.16 -21.64
C LYS A 198 -2.67 5.47 -21.11
N CYS A 199 -2.69 6.20 -19.99
CA CYS A 199 -3.89 6.79 -19.43
C CYS A 199 -3.60 8.23 -19.03
N GLN A 200 -4.38 9.16 -19.58
CA GLN A 200 -4.44 10.51 -19.04
C GLN A 200 -5.48 10.55 -17.92
N PHE A 201 -5.15 11.10 -16.75
CA PHE A 201 -6.14 11.25 -15.66
C PHE A 201 -5.83 12.42 -14.72
N PHE A 202 -6.82 12.84 -13.93
CA PHE A 202 -6.65 13.81 -12.85
C PHE A 202 -6.81 13.13 -11.50
N CYS A 203 -5.89 13.36 -10.56
CA CYS A 203 -6.03 12.88 -9.19
C CYS A 203 -6.84 13.86 -8.31
N ASP A 204 -7.06 13.52 -7.05
CA ASP A 204 -7.85 14.32 -6.11
C ASP A 204 -7.17 15.64 -5.67
N GLN A 205 -5.88 15.84 -5.96
CA GLN A 205 -5.14 17.03 -5.53
C GLN A 205 -5.58 18.30 -6.28
N SER A 206 -5.78 19.40 -5.55
CA SER A 206 -6.20 20.69 -6.13
C SER A 206 -5.19 21.24 -7.14
N VAL A 207 -3.91 20.96 -6.94
CA VAL A 207 -2.80 21.37 -7.81
C VAL A 207 -2.62 20.47 -9.05
N CYS A 208 -3.42 19.41 -9.18
CA CYS A 208 -3.28 18.46 -10.28
C CYS A 208 -3.66 19.10 -11.62
N VAL A 209 -2.69 19.15 -12.54
CA VAL A 209 -2.86 19.61 -13.93
C VAL A 209 -3.06 18.46 -14.93
N GLY A 210 -3.24 17.24 -14.41
CA GLY A 210 -3.32 16.01 -15.18
C GLY A 210 -2.04 15.19 -15.11
N HIS A 211 -2.20 13.88 -15.18
CA HIS A 211 -1.15 12.88 -15.27
C HIS A 211 -1.29 12.18 -16.62
N ASP A 212 -0.17 11.90 -17.27
CA ASP A 212 -0.12 11.02 -18.43
C ASP A 212 0.78 9.84 -18.09
N THR A 213 0.17 8.69 -17.82
CA THR A 213 0.83 7.56 -17.15
C THR A 213 0.81 6.32 -18.02
N ALA A 214 1.95 5.65 -18.16
CA ALA A 214 2.03 4.38 -18.87
C ALA A 214 1.19 3.31 -18.17
N VAL A 215 0.60 2.43 -18.98
CA VAL A 215 -0.28 1.34 -18.55
C VAL A 215 0.38 0.03 -18.92
N GLU A 216 0.59 -0.86 -17.95
CA GLU A 216 1.15 -2.19 -18.21
C GLU A 216 0.04 -3.15 -18.64
N GLU A 217 0.07 -3.62 -19.88
CA GLU A 217 -0.90 -4.58 -20.45
C GLU A 217 -0.69 -6.04 -19.97
N GLY A 218 0.12 -6.25 -18.94
CA GLY A 218 0.54 -7.58 -18.48
C GLY A 218 -0.39 -8.21 -17.45
N GLY A 219 -1.59 -8.64 -17.84
CA GLY A 219 -2.32 -9.68 -17.08
C GLY A 219 -3.84 -9.57 -17.04
N GLU A 220 -4.42 -8.38 -17.12
CA GLU A 220 -5.87 -8.19 -17.11
C GLU A 220 -6.28 -7.17 -18.17
N SER A 221 -7.23 -7.53 -19.05
CA SER A 221 -7.81 -6.57 -19.99
C SER A 221 -8.49 -5.44 -19.22
N ILE A 222 -8.10 -4.19 -19.47
CA ILE A 222 -8.69 -3.03 -18.82
C ILE A 222 -10.11 -2.86 -19.34
N GLU A 223 -11.09 -3.23 -18.52
CA GLU A 223 -12.50 -3.07 -18.82
C GLU A 223 -13.17 -2.22 -17.73
N ILE A 224 -13.65 -1.04 -18.12
CA ILE A 224 -14.33 -0.10 -17.21
C ILE A 224 -15.82 -0.44 -17.17
N LYS A 225 -16.23 -1.29 -16.23
CA LYS A 225 -17.64 -1.72 -16.05
C LYS A 225 -18.42 -0.84 -15.08
N GLY A 226 -17.73 -0.31 -14.08
CA GLY A 226 -18.31 0.36 -12.92
C GLY A 226 -18.13 1.87 -12.91
N ASP A 227 -18.86 2.52 -12.01
CA ASP A 227 -18.84 3.97 -11.81
C ASP A 227 -17.73 4.43 -10.85
N ARG A 228 -17.15 3.51 -10.07
CA ARG A 228 -15.97 3.75 -9.24
C ARG A 228 -14.76 3.13 -9.92
N VAL A 229 -13.78 3.96 -10.24
CA VAL A 229 -12.53 3.51 -10.85
C VAL A 229 -11.37 3.86 -9.94
N TYR A 230 -10.44 2.93 -9.77
CA TYR A 230 -9.24 3.08 -8.97
C TYR A 230 -8.04 2.54 -9.75
N PHE A 231 -6.91 3.23 -9.62
CA PHE A 231 -5.66 2.85 -10.27
C PHE A 231 -4.70 2.32 -9.23
N VAL A 232 -4.21 1.11 -9.47
CA VAL A 232 -3.07 0.54 -8.78
C VAL A 232 -1.83 0.96 -9.55
N LEU A 233 -0.94 1.69 -8.89
CA LEU A 233 0.27 2.23 -9.47
C LEU A 233 1.51 1.60 -8.84
N GLU A 234 2.52 1.36 -9.67
CA GLU A 234 3.86 0.97 -9.25
C GLU A 234 4.88 1.95 -9.80
N VAL A 235 5.98 2.14 -9.07
CA VAL A 235 7.13 2.87 -9.61
C VAL A 235 7.80 2.01 -10.68
N ALA A 236 8.03 2.58 -11.87
CA ALA A 236 8.81 1.95 -12.92
C ALA A 236 10.25 1.75 -12.45
N GLU A 237 10.70 0.49 -12.38
CA GLU A 237 12.11 0.21 -12.19
C GLU A 237 12.88 0.61 -13.46
N GLN A 238 13.67 1.68 -13.36
CA GLN A 238 14.74 1.92 -14.32
C GLN A 238 16.09 1.99 -13.61
N ALA A 239 16.85 0.92 -13.86
CA ALA A 239 18.29 0.72 -13.81
C ALA A 239 19.02 0.62 -12.45
N GLN A 240 19.53 -0.60 -12.22
CA GLN A 240 20.86 -0.95 -11.72
C GLN A 240 21.44 -0.07 -10.60
N SER A 241 21.49 -0.66 -9.40
CA SER A 241 22.32 -0.26 -8.25
C SER A 241 21.98 1.04 -7.49
N GLU A 242 21.12 1.91 -8.01
CA GLU A 242 20.57 3.02 -7.22
C GLU A 242 19.17 2.70 -6.69
N PHE A 243 19.04 2.62 -5.37
CA PHE A 243 17.73 2.50 -4.73
C PHE A 243 16.80 3.63 -5.18
N ILE A 244 15.51 3.35 -5.31
CA ILE A 244 14.48 4.31 -5.75
C ILE A 244 14.53 5.62 -4.93
N TRP A 245 14.96 5.54 -3.67
CA TRP A 245 15.15 6.66 -2.74
C TRP A 245 16.25 7.65 -3.13
N ALA A 246 17.22 7.24 -3.96
CA ALA A 246 18.29 8.11 -4.46
C ALA A 246 17.83 9.00 -5.62
N LYS A 247 16.68 8.67 -6.25
CA LYS A 247 16.18 9.44 -7.38
C LYS A 247 15.59 10.78 -6.92
N LYS A 248 15.68 11.78 -7.80
CA LYS A 248 14.99 13.07 -7.61
C LYS A 248 13.50 12.98 -7.90
N GLN A 249 13.11 12.06 -8.80
CA GLN A 249 11.75 11.80 -9.22
C GLN A 249 11.61 10.33 -9.62
N VAL A 250 10.40 9.81 -9.50
CA VAL A 250 10.05 8.45 -9.95
C VAL A 250 8.97 8.53 -11.00
N GLU A 251 9.04 7.61 -11.96
CA GLU A 251 7.97 7.41 -12.92
C GLU A 251 7.01 6.37 -12.34
N TRP A 252 5.72 6.70 -12.28
CA TRP A 252 4.67 5.77 -11.91
C TRP A 252 4.08 5.12 -13.16
N ARG A 253 3.57 3.90 -13.01
CA ARG A 253 2.84 3.17 -14.05
C ARG A 253 1.55 2.61 -13.47
N ILE A 254 0.47 2.63 -14.23
CA ILE A 254 -0.76 1.93 -13.88
C ILE A 254 -0.56 0.46 -14.22
N THR A 255 -0.60 -0.38 -13.21
CA THR A 255 -0.37 -1.82 -13.38
C THR A 255 -1.64 -2.65 -13.25
N SER A 256 -2.70 -2.04 -12.71
CA SER A 256 -4.00 -2.67 -12.57
C SER A 256 -5.08 -1.60 -12.40
N VAL A 257 -6.26 -1.86 -12.96
CA VAL A 257 -7.43 -0.98 -12.86
C VAL A 257 -8.55 -1.73 -12.15
N ILE A 258 -9.04 -1.16 -11.05
CA ILE A 258 -10.19 -1.68 -10.32
C ILE A 258 -11.42 -0.85 -10.70
N SER A 259 -12.39 -1.46 -11.37
CA SER A 259 -13.65 -0.83 -11.77
C SER A 259 -14.83 -1.50 -11.05
N LEU A 260 -15.55 -0.76 -10.22
CA LEU A 260 -16.63 -1.25 -9.35
C LEU A 260 -17.90 -0.42 -9.54
N THR A 261 -19.06 -1.07 -9.55
CA THR A 261 -20.37 -0.39 -9.65
C THR A 261 -20.84 0.02 -8.25
N ASP A 262 -21.16 1.30 -8.03
CA ASP A 262 -21.77 1.73 -6.75
C ASP A 262 -23.28 1.43 -6.82
N PRO A 263 -23.80 0.43 -6.07
CA PRO A 263 -25.19 0.00 -6.20
C PRO A 263 -26.21 1.09 -5.79
N ARG A 264 -25.75 2.17 -5.15
CA ARG A 264 -26.59 3.33 -4.81
C ARG A 264 -26.69 4.34 -5.94
N GLN A 265 -25.78 4.29 -6.92
CA GLN A 265 -25.83 5.14 -8.10
C GLN A 265 -26.79 4.50 -9.11
N ARG A 266 -28.01 5.02 -9.19
CA ARG A 266 -28.96 4.61 -10.22
C ARG A 266 -28.47 5.10 -11.58
N ARG A 267 -28.20 4.18 -12.51
CA ARG A 267 -28.09 4.53 -13.93
C ARG A 267 -29.52 4.74 -14.44
N LEU A 268 -29.78 5.91 -15.03
CA LEU A 268 -30.93 6.05 -15.92
C LEU A 268 -30.62 5.16 -17.12
N LEU A 269 -31.40 4.08 -17.25
CA LEU A 269 -31.39 3.22 -18.43
C LEU A 269 -31.97 3.97 -19.63
#